data_AF-A0A9K3KDR7-F1
#
_entry.id   AF-A0A9K3KDR7-F1
#
_cell.length_a   1.000
_cell.length_b   1.000
_cell.length_c   1.000
_cell.angle_alpha   90.00
_cell.angle_beta   90.00
_cell.angle_gamma   90.00
#
_symmetry.space_group_name_H-M   'P 1'
#
loop_
_entity.id
_entity.type
_entity.pdbx_description
1 polymer ?
#
loop_
_entity_poly.entity_id
_entity_poly.type
_entity_poly.pdbx_seq_one_letter_code
_entity_poly.pdbx_strand_id
1 'polypeptide(L)'
;MGCCCSLGSNGEDEAATAARETEMAEQTAKKTLVVSAKMSAPTVKILDGGTTLKGHGLALVATALEQDAAYWEWHVTLPARKHVDTVLFGVTTKKDRQFYKDREGKESTEGESSEEEGTNWMRKVEIQNGDVVGVAVQQSDLPMLQFFHNGEPMYDISINRFRGTVYPAICLPKSAAEELQISAVLLESQFSHMSPAAKFGPIIVARSIV
;
A
#
# COMPACT_ATOMS: atom_id res chain seq x y z
N MET A 1 -11.02 64.72 32.56
CA MET A 1 -10.06 63.59 32.61
C MET A 1 -10.86 62.32 32.78
N GLY A 2 -10.72 61.37 31.86
CA GLY A 2 -11.47 60.11 31.85
C GLY A 2 -11.35 59.44 30.50
N CYS A 3 -10.17 58.90 30.23
CA CYS A 3 -9.84 58.08 29.06
C CYS A 3 -9.92 56.60 29.49
N CYS A 4 -10.57 55.73 28.71
CA CYS A 4 -10.32 54.28 28.67
C CYS A 4 -10.97 53.66 27.41
N CYS A 5 -10.15 53.43 26.37
CA CYS A 5 -10.28 52.31 25.43
C CYS A 5 -9.58 51.09 26.08
N SER A 6 -9.92 49.82 25.83
CA SER A 6 -9.68 49.11 24.57
C SER A 6 -10.35 47.73 24.58
N LEU A 7 -10.85 47.32 23.41
CA LEU A 7 -11.35 45.99 23.06
C LEU A 7 -10.19 45.00 22.88
N GLY A 8 -10.30 43.80 23.45
CA GLY A 8 -9.38 42.69 23.24
C GLY A 8 -9.80 41.82 22.06
N SER A 9 -8.93 41.70 21.05
CA SER A 9 -9.05 40.78 19.91
C SER A 9 -8.21 39.53 20.16
N ASN A 10 -8.84 38.42 20.58
CA ASN A 10 -8.21 37.10 20.71
C ASN A 10 -9.01 36.06 19.92
N GLY A 11 -8.98 36.14 18.58
CA GLY A 11 -9.71 35.18 17.72
C GLY A 11 -9.03 34.80 16.41
N GLU A 12 -7.84 35.32 16.12
CA GLU A 12 -7.18 35.14 14.82
C GLU A 12 -6.07 34.07 14.83
N ASP A 13 -5.57 33.64 16.00
CA ASP A 13 -4.46 32.69 16.10
C ASP A 13 -4.88 31.21 16.05
N GLU A 14 -6.09 30.84 16.52
CA GLU A 14 -6.52 29.44 16.55
C GLU A 14 -6.80 28.87 15.15
N ALA A 15 -7.41 29.66 14.26
CA ALA A 15 -7.72 29.23 12.90
C ALA A 15 -6.47 29.07 12.03
N ALA A 16 -5.47 29.94 12.18
CA ALA A 16 -4.20 29.88 11.47
C ALA A 16 -3.34 28.70 11.94
N THR A 17 -3.39 28.38 13.23
CA THR A 17 -2.68 27.23 13.82
C THR A 17 -3.31 25.92 13.35
N ALA A 18 -4.64 25.80 13.40
CA ALA A 18 -5.37 24.63 12.88
C ALA A 18 -5.13 24.38 11.38
N ALA A 19 -5.04 25.44 10.58
CA ALA A 19 -4.74 25.32 9.14
C ALA A 19 -3.32 24.78 8.90
N ARG A 20 -2.32 25.28 9.64
CA ARG A 20 -0.92 24.80 9.54
C ARG A 20 -0.75 23.37 10.02
N GLU A 21 -1.42 22.98 11.09
CA GLU A 21 -1.44 21.60 11.58
C GLU A 21 -2.07 20.65 10.56
N THR A 22 -3.15 21.08 9.91
CA THR A 22 -3.81 20.30 8.84
C THR A 22 -2.89 20.11 7.64
N GLU A 23 -2.20 21.18 7.21
CA GLU A 23 -1.27 21.13 6.06
C GLU A 23 -0.05 20.25 6.36
N MET A 24 0.56 20.37 7.55
CA MET A 24 1.69 19.52 7.95
C MET A 24 1.26 18.05 8.11
N ALA A 25 0.05 17.78 8.59
CA ALA A 25 -0.51 16.43 8.69
C ALA A 25 -0.79 15.82 7.30
N GLU A 26 -1.29 16.61 6.34
CA GLU A 26 -1.50 16.16 4.97
C GLU A 26 -0.18 15.85 4.27
N GLN A 27 0.84 16.70 4.46
CA GLN A 27 2.19 16.47 3.93
C GLN A 27 2.83 15.21 4.55
N THR A 28 2.63 14.97 5.85
CA THR A 28 3.14 13.78 6.55
C THR A 28 2.41 12.51 6.10
N ALA A 29 1.08 12.58 5.89
CA ALA A 29 0.29 11.49 5.35
C ALA A 29 0.70 11.14 3.91
N LYS A 30 0.93 12.14 3.05
CA LYS A 30 1.45 11.93 1.69
C LYS A 30 2.83 11.28 1.70
N LYS A 31 3.68 11.61 2.67
CA LYS A 31 5.02 11.01 2.81
C LYS A 31 5.00 9.55 3.27
N THR A 32 3.91 9.08 3.88
CA THR A 32 3.78 7.73 4.47
C THR A 32 2.92 6.80 3.61
N LEU A 33 2.06 7.34 2.75
CA LEU A 33 1.34 6.61 1.70
C LEU A 33 2.22 6.43 0.45
N VAL A 34 3.36 5.78 0.64
CA VAL A 34 4.30 5.43 -0.44
C VAL A 34 4.84 4.03 -0.22
N VAL A 35 5.39 3.43 -1.27
CA VAL A 35 6.16 2.19 -1.20
C VAL A 35 7.53 2.48 -0.59
N SER A 36 7.93 1.65 0.37
CA SER A 36 9.15 1.83 1.14
C SER A 36 10.32 1.09 0.51
N ALA A 37 11.30 1.82 -0.01
CA ALA A 37 12.56 1.25 -0.49
C ALA A 37 13.34 0.49 0.60
N LYS A 38 13.15 0.84 1.88
CA LYS A 38 13.82 0.17 3.01
C LYS A 38 13.20 -1.18 3.35
N MET A 39 11.94 -1.38 2.95
CA MET A 39 11.16 -2.59 3.26
C MET A 39 10.96 -3.48 2.03
N SER A 40 11.28 -2.98 0.85
CA SER A 40 11.17 -3.69 -0.43
C SER A 40 12.49 -4.32 -0.82
N ALA A 41 12.43 -5.33 -1.70
CA ALA A 41 13.60 -6.00 -2.23
C ALA A 41 14.50 -4.99 -2.97
N PRO A 42 15.84 -5.11 -2.90
CA PRO A 42 16.78 -4.18 -3.55
C PRO A 42 16.61 -4.07 -5.07
N THR A 43 16.01 -5.09 -5.68
CA THR A 43 15.71 -5.20 -7.11
C THR A 43 14.46 -4.44 -7.55
N VAL A 44 13.65 -3.96 -6.60
CA VAL A 44 12.47 -3.11 -6.86
C VAL A 44 12.91 -1.66 -6.98
N LYS A 45 12.62 -1.05 -8.13
CA LYS A 45 12.81 0.38 -8.39
C LYS A 45 11.50 1.11 -8.09
N ILE A 46 11.57 2.15 -7.27
CA ILE A 46 10.42 2.96 -6.87
C ILE A 46 10.54 4.34 -7.54
N LEU A 47 9.49 4.74 -8.24
CA LEU A 47 9.38 5.93 -9.09
C LEU A 47 8.20 6.81 -8.64
N ASP A 48 8.01 7.94 -9.32
CA ASP A 48 6.84 8.82 -9.21
C ASP A 48 6.49 9.23 -7.78
N GLY A 49 7.49 9.68 -7.03
CA GLY A 49 7.29 10.12 -5.65
C GLY A 49 6.98 9.00 -4.66
N GLY A 50 7.12 7.73 -5.05
CA GLY A 50 7.02 6.59 -4.15
C GLY A 50 5.91 5.58 -4.47
N THR A 51 5.12 5.79 -5.51
CA THR A 51 3.92 4.96 -5.78
C THR A 51 4.09 4.01 -6.95
N THR A 52 4.94 4.32 -7.94
CA THR A 52 5.14 3.47 -9.12
C THR A 52 6.33 2.53 -8.92
N LEU A 53 6.17 1.27 -9.32
CA LEU A 53 7.11 0.18 -9.13
C LEU A 53 7.56 -0.42 -10.46
N LYS A 54 8.85 -0.75 -10.54
CA LYS A 54 9.49 -1.54 -11.59
C LYS A 54 10.45 -2.56 -10.99
N GLY A 55 10.91 -3.53 -11.78
CA GLY A 55 11.86 -4.55 -11.34
C GLY A 55 11.15 -5.81 -10.87
N HIS A 56 11.75 -6.52 -9.92
CA HIS A 56 11.24 -7.79 -9.42
C HIS A 56 11.45 -7.94 -7.92
N GLY A 57 10.70 -8.85 -7.31
CA GLY A 57 10.73 -9.13 -5.88
C GLY A 57 9.62 -8.42 -5.11
N LEU A 58 9.68 -8.57 -3.79
CA LEU A 58 8.65 -8.11 -2.86
C LEU A 58 8.75 -6.61 -2.60
N ALA A 59 7.63 -5.89 -2.71
CA ALA A 59 7.51 -4.47 -2.42
C ALA A 59 6.42 -4.21 -1.38
N LEU A 60 6.69 -3.33 -0.42
CA LEU A 60 5.79 -3.02 0.70
C LEU A 60 5.49 -1.53 0.78
N VAL A 61 4.22 -1.19 0.98
CA VAL A 61 3.81 0.15 1.41
C VAL A 61 4.37 0.44 2.81
N ALA A 62 4.81 1.68 3.06
CA ALA A 62 5.47 2.08 4.30
C ALA A 62 4.54 2.08 5.52
N THR A 63 3.22 2.12 5.30
CA THR A 63 2.19 2.23 6.32
C THR A 63 1.65 0.85 6.71
N ALA A 64 1.64 0.56 8.01
CA ALA A 64 1.02 -0.64 8.56
C ALA A 64 -0.51 -0.53 8.53
N LEU A 65 -1.19 -1.65 8.33
CA LEU A 65 -2.65 -1.72 8.43
C LEU A 65 -3.06 -1.91 9.90
N GLU A 66 -3.34 -0.80 10.57
CA GLU A 66 -3.82 -0.80 11.97
C GLU A 66 -5.34 -0.69 12.07
N GLN A 67 -5.99 -0.14 11.04
CA GLN A 67 -7.45 -0.03 10.96
C GLN A 67 -8.12 -1.40 10.76
N ASP A 68 -9.38 -1.50 11.22
CA ASP A 68 -10.17 -2.73 11.11
C ASP A 68 -10.45 -3.09 9.65
N ALA A 69 -10.72 -2.09 8.79
CA ALA A 69 -10.97 -2.29 7.37
C ALA A 69 -10.20 -1.29 6.51
N ALA A 70 -9.65 -1.74 5.39
CA ALA A 70 -8.88 -0.93 4.45
C ALA A 70 -9.05 -1.43 3.01
N TYR A 71 -8.95 -0.53 2.04
CA TYR A 71 -8.89 -0.84 0.62
C TYR A 71 -7.82 0.00 -0.08
N TRP A 72 -7.20 -0.60 -1.09
CA TRP A 72 -6.27 0.06 -2.00
C TRP A 72 -6.26 -0.67 -3.34
N GLU A 73 -5.72 0.00 -4.36
CA GLU A 73 -5.62 -0.55 -5.70
C GLU A 73 -4.17 -0.60 -6.19
N TRP A 74 -3.91 -1.53 -7.09
CA TRP A 74 -2.70 -1.62 -7.89
C TRP A 74 -3.07 -1.47 -9.35
N HIS A 75 -2.54 -0.43 -10.00
CA HIS A 75 -2.81 -0.13 -11.40
C HIS A 75 -1.69 -0.68 -12.27
N VAL A 76 -2.03 -1.56 -13.22
CA VAL A 76 -1.08 -2.26 -14.07
C VAL A 76 -0.84 -1.47 -15.35
N THR A 77 0.43 -1.22 -15.65
CA THR A 77 0.88 -0.65 -16.92
C THR A 77 1.89 -1.59 -17.57
N LEU A 78 1.57 -2.05 -18.77
CA LEU A 78 2.38 -2.95 -19.58
C LEU A 78 2.47 -2.44 -21.03
N PRO A 79 3.58 -2.69 -21.75
CA PRO A 79 3.63 -2.44 -23.18
C PRO A 79 2.52 -3.21 -23.91
N ALA A 80 1.97 -2.62 -24.97
CA ALA A 80 0.92 -3.26 -25.75
C ALA A 80 1.33 -4.65 -26.24
N ARG A 81 0.42 -5.63 -26.16
CA ARG A 81 0.61 -7.03 -26.58
C ARG A 81 1.63 -7.84 -25.76
N LYS A 82 2.02 -7.36 -24.58
CA LYS A 82 2.76 -8.14 -23.58
C LYS A 82 1.80 -8.73 -22.56
N HIS A 83 2.10 -9.96 -22.15
CA HIS A 83 1.39 -10.68 -21.09
C HIS A 83 2.37 -10.92 -19.95
N VAL A 84 1.90 -10.76 -18.72
CA VAL A 84 2.64 -11.18 -17.54
C VAL A 84 1.81 -12.24 -16.87
N ASP A 85 2.37 -13.45 -16.82
CA ASP A 85 1.60 -14.63 -16.44
C ASP A 85 1.03 -14.51 -15.04
N THR A 86 1.76 -13.92 -14.10
CA THR A 86 1.25 -13.75 -12.75
C THR A 86 2.01 -12.70 -11.96
N VAL A 87 1.27 -11.86 -11.25
CA VAL A 87 1.78 -11.01 -10.17
C VAL A 87 1.11 -11.42 -8.87
N LEU A 88 1.84 -11.33 -7.75
CA LEU A 88 1.26 -11.64 -6.45
C LEU A 88 0.87 -10.37 -5.71
N PHE A 89 -0.37 -10.31 -5.25
CA PHE A 89 -0.93 -9.19 -4.50
C PHE A 89 -1.34 -9.65 -3.11
N GLY A 90 -1.29 -8.76 -2.11
CA GLY A 90 -1.86 -9.05 -0.80
C GLY A 90 -1.19 -8.24 0.30
N VAL A 91 -0.86 -8.93 1.40
CA VAL A 91 -0.20 -8.32 2.55
C VAL A 91 0.98 -9.16 3.03
N THR A 92 1.90 -8.55 3.77
CA THR A 92 2.98 -9.27 4.47
C THR A 92 3.34 -8.59 5.80
N THR A 93 4.01 -9.31 6.69
CA THR A 93 4.75 -8.70 7.80
C THR A 93 5.90 -7.84 7.30
N LYS A 94 6.36 -6.93 8.15
CA LYS A 94 7.49 -6.04 7.89
C LYS A 94 8.72 -6.84 7.46
N LYS A 95 9.29 -6.48 6.32
CA LYS A 95 10.64 -6.89 5.88
C LYS A 95 11.55 -5.68 6.01
N ASP A 96 12.75 -5.88 6.54
CA ASP A 96 13.73 -4.81 6.68
C ASP A 96 15.02 -5.15 5.93
N ARG A 97 16.00 -4.25 5.98
CA ARG A 97 17.29 -4.49 5.33
C ARG A 97 18.03 -5.71 5.89
N GLN A 98 17.79 -6.06 7.15
CA GLN A 98 18.45 -7.22 7.75
C GLN A 98 17.86 -8.51 7.17
N PHE A 99 16.54 -8.56 7.00
CA PHE A 99 15.85 -9.66 6.33
C PHE A 99 16.44 -9.97 4.94
N TYR A 100 16.67 -8.95 4.11
CA TYR A 100 17.26 -9.17 2.78
C TYR A 100 18.73 -9.58 2.84
N LYS A 101 19.54 -8.95 3.73
CA LYS A 101 20.95 -9.33 3.91
C LYS A 101 21.14 -10.77 4.40
N ASP A 102 20.28 -11.21 5.31
CA ASP A 102 20.35 -12.57 5.87
C ASP A 102 20.02 -13.65 4.82
N ARG A 103 19.35 -13.27 3.72
CA ARG A 103 19.01 -14.15 2.60
C ARG A 103 19.99 -14.08 1.43
N GLU A 104 20.62 -12.94 1.17
CA GLU A 104 21.66 -12.81 0.11
C GLU A 104 22.84 -13.78 0.31
N GLY A 105 23.10 -14.22 1.55
CA GLY A 105 24.13 -15.20 1.89
C GLY A 105 23.67 -16.67 1.97
N LYS A 106 22.39 -16.95 1.75
CA LYS A 106 21.81 -18.30 1.79
C LYS A 106 21.28 -18.66 0.41
N GLU A 107 22.08 -19.38 -0.39
CA GLU A 107 21.54 -20.09 -1.55
C GLU A 107 20.38 -20.97 -1.07
N SER A 108 19.25 -20.86 -1.78
CA SER A 108 17.97 -21.48 -1.46
C SER A 108 18.11 -22.91 -0.95
N THR A 109 18.09 -23.09 0.37
CA THR A 109 17.93 -24.42 0.97
C THR A 109 16.51 -24.89 0.64
N GLU A 110 16.38 -26.12 0.14
CA GLU A 110 15.10 -26.75 -0.20
C GLU A 110 14.09 -26.58 0.95
N GLY A 111 13.02 -25.80 0.70
CA GLY A 111 11.91 -25.59 1.64
C GLY A 111 11.61 -24.14 2.03
N GLU A 112 12.50 -23.17 1.76
CA GLU A 112 12.16 -21.75 1.93
C GLU A 112 11.52 -21.20 0.64
N SER A 113 10.26 -20.77 0.73
CA SER A 113 9.53 -20.14 -0.38
C SER A 113 10.38 -19.01 -0.97
N SER A 114 10.67 -19.11 -2.27
CA SER A 114 11.51 -18.13 -2.97
C SER A 114 10.85 -16.75 -2.90
N GLU A 115 11.63 -15.67 -3.04
CA GLU A 115 11.04 -14.32 -3.14
C GLU A 115 10.04 -14.23 -4.31
N GLU A 116 10.19 -15.11 -5.30
CA GLU A 116 9.32 -15.25 -6.46
C GLU A 116 7.94 -15.87 -6.12
N GLU A 117 7.77 -16.47 -4.95
CA GLU A 117 6.51 -17.07 -4.48
C GLU A 117 5.70 -16.17 -3.53
N GLY A 118 6.22 -15.00 -3.16
CA GLY A 118 5.55 -14.06 -2.27
C GLY A 118 5.43 -14.59 -0.83
N THR A 119 4.29 -14.37 -0.18
CA THR A 119 4.00 -14.87 1.19
C THR A 119 2.67 -15.61 1.25
N ASN A 120 2.43 -16.31 2.36
CA ASN A 120 1.17 -17.03 2.60
C ASN A 120 -0.09 -16.15 2.46
N TRP A 121 0.04 -14.83 2.60
CA TRP A 121 -1.05 -13.87 2.51
C TRP A 121 -1.09 -13.11 1.19
N MET A 122 -0.48 -13.66 0.16
CA MET A 122 -0.50 -13.13 -1.20
C MET A 122 -1.15 -14.13 -2.15
N ARG A 123 -1.69 -13.61 -3.25
CA ARG A 123 -2.38 -14.40 -4.26
C ARG A 123 -1.94 -14.00 -5.65
N LYS A 124 -1.82 -15.03 -6.47
CA LYS A 124 -1.52 -14.96 -7.88
C LYS A 124 -2.74 -14.40 -8.62
N VAL A 125 -2.53 -13.34 -9.38
CA VAL A 125 -3.54 -12.75 -10.27
C VAL A 125 -2.89 -12.59 -11.64
N GLU A 126 -3.57 -13.09 -12.67
CA GLU A 126 -3.19 -12.86 -14.08
C GLU A 126 -3.55 -11.42 -14.45
N ILE A 127 -2.63 -10.71 -15.08
CA ILE A 127 -2.80 -9.27 -15.34
C ILE A 127 -2.49 -8.90 -16.78
N GLN A 128 -3.24 -7.93 -17.28
CA GLN A 128 -3.05 -7.31 -18.57
C GLN A 128 -2.82 -5.80 -18.44
N ASN A 129 -2.36 -5.16 -19.51
CA ASN A 129 -2.19 -3.72 -19.52
C ASN A 129 -3.52 -3.00 -19.22
N GLY A 130 -3.51 -2.08 -18.26
CA GLY A 130 -4.68 -1.30 -17.86
C GLY A 130 -5.54 -1.98 -16.79
N ASP A 131 -5.20 -3.20 -16.38
CA ASP A 131 -5.93 -3.86 -15.29
C ASP A 131 -5.71 -3.16 -13.96
N VAL A 132 -6.74 -3.23 -13.11
CA VAL A 132 -6.73 -2.76 -11.74
C VAL A 132 -6.97 -3.93 -10.81
N VAL A 133 -6.06 -4.15 -9.87
CA VAL A 133 -6.22 -5.14 -8.81
C VAL A 133 -6.49 -4.43 -7.50
N GLY A 134 -7.72 -4.52 -7.04
CA GLY A 134 -8.14 -4.04 -5.72
C GLY A 134 -7.86 -5.06 -4.63
N VAL A 135 -7.41 -4.60 -3.48
CA VAL A 135 -7.21 -5.45 -2.30
C VAL A 135 -7.93 -4.84 -1.12
N ALA A 136 -8.80 -5.62 -0.48
CA ALA A 136 -9.52 -5.21 0.72
C ALA A 136 -9.10 -6.08 1.91
N VAL A 137 -8.83 -5.42 3.03
CA VAL A 137 -8.60 -6.05 4.33
C VAL A 137 -9.77 -5.76 5.24
N GLN A 138 -10.20 -6.75 6.01
CA GLN A 138 -11.02 -6.57 7.20
C GLN A 138 -10.54 -7.51 8.30
N GLN A 139 -10.31 -7.03 9.52
CA GLN A 139 -9.80 -7.86 10.61
C GLN A 139 -10.89 -8.51 11.46
N SER A 140 -12.09 -7.92 11.46
CA SER A 140 -13.25 -8.38 12.24
C SER A 140 -14.04 -9.53 11.62
N ASP A 141 -14.09 -9.64 10.27
CA ASP A 141 -14.88 -10.65 9.55
C ASP A 141 -14.04 -11.55 8.64
N LEU A 142 -14.61 -12.70 8.26
CA LEU A 142 -14.07 -13.58 7.24
C LEU A 142 -14.77 -13.34 5.89
N PRO A 143 -14.06 -13.43 4.76
CA PRO A 143 -12.60 -13.55 4.67
C PRO A 143 -11.90 -12.22 5.02
N MET A 144 -10.78 -12.32 5.75
CA MET A 144 -10.02 -11.15 6.20
C MET A 144 -9.27 -10.41 5.08
N LEU A 145 -8.96 -11.10 3.96
CA LEU A 145 -8.39 -10.48 2.77
C LEU A 145 -9.21 -10.89 1.55
N GLN A 146 -9.60 -9.90 0.76
CA GLN A 146 -10.39 -10.04 -0.46
C GLN A 146 -9.67 -9.36 -1.61
N PHE A 147 -9.83 -9.92 -2.80
CA PHE A 147 -9.21 -9.45 -4.03
C PHE A 147 -10.28 -9.11 -5.04
N PHE A 148 -10.01 -8.07 -5.83
CA PHE A 148 -10.90 -7.56 -6.86
C PHE A 148 -10.08 -7.37 -8.13
N HIS A 149 -10.63 -7.79 -9.27
CA HIS A 149 -10.02 -7.56 -10.58
C HIS A 149 -10.98 -6.70 -11.39
N ASN A 150 -10.53 -5.48 -11.72
CA ASN A 150 -11.34 -4.47 -12.41
C ASN A 150 -12.69 -4.19 -11.70
N GLY A 151 -12.67 -4.19 -10.37
CA GLY A 151 -13.85 -3.99 -9.51
C GLY A 151 -14.65 -5.25 -9.19
N GLU A 152 -14.42 -6.36 -9.90
CA GLU A 152 -15.16 -7.61 -9.69
C GLU A 152 -14.48 -8.50 -8.62
N PRO A 153 -15.24 -9.05 -7.66
CA PRO A 153 -14.68 -9.85 -6.56
C PRO A 153 -14.13 -11.21 -7.04
N MET A 154 -12.95 -11.56 -6.55
CA MET A 154 -12.30 -12.86 -6.79
C MET A 154 -12.40 -13.76 -5.55
N TYR A 155 -13.53 -14.47 -5.42
CA TYR A 155 -13.84 -15.26 -4.21
C TYR A 155 -12.86 -16.43 -3.96
N ASP A 156 -12.37 -17.05 -5.02
CA ASP A 156 -11.60 -18.30 -4.98
C ASP A 156 -10.21 -18.14 -4.37
N ILE A 157 -9.69 -16.91 -4.38
CA ILE A 157 -8.35 -16.58 -3.88
C ILE A 157 -8.40 -15.83 -2.54
N SER A 158 -9.57 -15.62 -1.94
CA SER A 158 -9.68 -14.93 -0.65
C SER A 158 -8.84 -15.59 0.46
N ILE A 159 -8.49 -14.81 1.49
CA ILE A 159 -7.74 -15.29 2.65
C ILE A 159 -8.60 -15.15 3.87
N ASN A 160 -8.95 -16.30 4.45
CA ASN A 160 -9.79 -16.33 5.63
C ASN A 160 -9.11 -15.61 6.80
N ARG A 161 -7.86 -15.94 7.11
CA ARG A 161 -7.19 -15.40 8.31
C ARG A 161 -5.73 -15.06 8.06
N PHE A 162 -5.30 -13.95 8.65
CA PHE A 162 -3.90 -13.62 8.90
C PHE A 162 -3.75 -13.12 10.34
N ARG A 163 -2.51 -12.98 10.83
CA ARG A 163 -2.23 -12.50 12.19
C ARG A 163 -1.04 -11.56 12.22
N GLY A 164 -1.06 -10.65 13.18
CA GLY A 164 0.00 -9.68 13.42
C GLY A 164 -0.13 -8.44 12.54
N THR A 165 0.79 -7.50 12.75
CA THR A 165 0.85 -6.27 11.97
C THR A 165 1.28 -6.58 10.54
N VAL A 166 0.46 -6.16 9.58
CA VAL A 166 0.69 -6.38 8.16
C VAL A 166 0.78 -5.07 7.39
N TYR A 167 1.41 -5.15 6.23
CA TYR A 167 1.62 -4.05 5.30
C TYR A 167 1.06 -4.46 3.93
N PRO A 168 0.44 -3.53 3.19
CA PRO A 168 0.11 -3.76 1.78
C PRO A 168 1.36 -4.15 1.01
N ALA A 169 1.24 -5.20 0.20
CA ALA A 169 2.38 -5.76 -0.48
C ALA A 169 2.05 -6.31 -1.87
N ILE A 170 3.07 -6.28 -2.72
CA ILE A 170 3.04 -6.84 -4.07
C ILE A 170 4.38 -7.52 -4.34
N CYS A 171 4.37 -8.65 -5.04
CA CYS A 171 5.59 -9.31 -5.49
C CYS A 171 5.62 -9.33 -7.02
N LEU A 172 6.61 -8.64 -7.57
CA LEU A 172 6.82 -8.46 -8.99
C LEU A 172 7.63 -9.64 -9.55
N PRO A 173 7.19 -10.27 -10.65
CA PRO A 173 7.88 -11.41 -11.24
C PRO A 173 9.15 -10.97 -11.97
N LYS A 174 10.19 -11.81 -11.90
CA LYS A 174 11.46 -11.58 -12.61
C LYS A 174 11.30 -11.56 -14.13
N SER A 175 10.36 -12.34 -14.66
CA SER A 175 10.09 -12.47 -16.10
C SER A 175 9.65 -11.16 -16.77
N ALA A 176 9.09 -10.21 -16.00
CA ALA A 176 8.56 -8.96 -16.52
C ALA A 176 9.27 -7.71 -15.97
N ALA A 177 10.44 -7.86 -15.35
CA ALA A 177 11.10 -6.81 -14.56
C ALA A 177 11.39 -5.49 -15.31
N GLU A 178 11.64 -5.56 -16.62
CA GLU A 178 11.96 -4.41 -17.48
C GLU A 178 10.68 -3.71 -18.01
N GLU A 179 9.59 -4.45 -18.15
CA GLU A 179 8.41 -4.05 -18.91
C GLU A 179 7.23 -3.67 -18.00
N LEU A 180 7.05 -4.41 -16.90
CA LEU A 180 5.96 -4.22 -15.96
C LEU A 180 6.16 -2.97 -15.11
N GLN A 181 5.14 -2.12 -15.12
CA GLN A 181 4.97 -1.01 -14.21
C GLN A 181 3.70 -1.22 -13.40
N ILE A 182 3.78 -1.02 -12.09
CA ILE A 182 2.61 -1.06 -11.22
C ILE A 182 2.60 0.16 -10.33
N SER A 183 1.49 0.90 -10.34
CA SER A 183 1.29 2.06 -9.46
C SER A 183 0.39 1.69 -8.29
N ALA A 184 0.87 1.98 -7.08
CA ALA A 184 0.10 1.87 -5.84
C ALA A 184 -0.84 3.06 -5.72
N VAL A 185 -2.14 2.78 -5.63
CA VAL A 185 -3.17 3.81 -5.42
C VAL A 185 -3.76 3.61 -4.03
N LEU A 186 -3.42 4.53 -3.14
CA LEU A 186 -3.67 4.41 -1.70
C LEU A 186 -4.67 5.44 -1.18
N LEU A 187 -5.03 6.42 -2.01
CA LEU A 187 -5.98 7.49 -1.71
C LEU A 187 -7.30 7.22 -2.42
N GLU A 188 -8.41 7.40 -1.70
CA GLU A 188 -9.75 7.11 -2.20
C GLU A 188 -10.13 7.94 -3.42
N SER A 189 -9.70 9.20 -3.47
CA SER A 189 -9.95 10.10 -4.61
C SER A 189 -9.30 9.65 -5.92
N GLN A 190 -8.42 8.65 -5.87
CA GLN A 190 -7.68 8.13 -7.02
C GLN A 190 -8.11 6.71 -7.41
N PHE A 191 -9.03 6.08 -6.67
CA PHE A 191 -9.51 4.75 -7.01
C PHE A 191 -10.25 4.75 -8.35
N SER A 192 -9.92 3.80 -9.21
CA SER A 192 -10.60 3.57 -10.48
C SER A 192 -11.94 2.87 -10.28
N HIS A 193 -12.01 1.99 -9.27
CA HIS A 193 -13.22 1.29 -8.90
C HIS A 193 -13.64 1.70 -7.49
N MET A 194 -14.95 1.84 -7.27
CA MET A 194 -15.45 2.10 -5.91
C MET A 194 -15.05 0.96 -4.99
N SER A 195 -14.77 1.29 -3.72
CA SER A 195 -14.54 0.25 -2.73
C SER A 195 -15.76 -0.68 -2.66
N PRO A 196 -15.54 -1.99 -2.51
CA PRO A 196 -16.58 -3.01 -2.70
C PRO A 196 -17.71 -2.94 -1.66
N ALA A 197 -17.50 -2.22 -0.56
CA ALA A 197 -18.51 -1.93 0.43
C ALA A 197 -18.17 -0.62 1.18
N ALA A 198 -19.19 0.11 1.62
CA ALA A 198 -19.05 1.38 2.34
C ALA A 198 -18.17 1.33 3.61
N LYS A 199 -17.87 0.12 4.14
CA LYS A 199 -16.97 -0.09 5.28
C LYS A 199 -15.49 -0.01 4.93
N PHE A 200 -15.12 -0.21 3.67
CA PHE A 200 -13.72 -0.18 3.24
C PHE A 200 -13.33 1.24 2.83
N GLY A 201 -12.57 1.91 3.68
CA GLY A 201 -11.94 3.20 3.39
C GLY A 201 -10.51 3.04 2.85
N PRO A 202 -9.86 4.14 2.46
CA PRO A 202 -8.45 4.13 2.03
C PRO A 202 -7.52 3.76 3.18
N ILE A 203 -6.23 3.60 2.88
CA ILE A 203 -5.23 3.38 3.93
C ILE A 203 -5.10 4.65 4.79
N ILE A 204 -5.35 4.51 6.09
CA ILE A 204 -5.17 5.60 7.05
C ILE A 204 -3.80 5.48 7.71
N VAL A 205 -3.03 6.56 7.66
CA VAL A 205 -1.75 6.68 8.36
C VAL A 205 -2.03 6.95 9.82
N ALA A 206 -1.54 6.08 10.70
CA ALA A 206 -1.59 6.30 12.14
C ALA A 206 -0.89 7.63 12.49
N ARG A 207 -1.64 8.56 13.09
CA ARG A 207 -1.10 9.79 13.65
C ARG A 207 -0.73 9.50 15.10
N SER A 208 0.54 9.63 15.46
CA SER A 208 0.89 9.71 16.88
C SER A 208 0.24 10.96 17.45
N ILE A 209 -0.75 10.78 18.31
CA ILE A 209 -1.22 11.85 19.19
C ILE A 209 -0.09 12.01 20.21
N VAL A 210 0.69 13.09 20.06
CA VAL A 210 1.67 13.53 21.06
C VAL A 210 0.97 14.49 22.00
#